data_AF-A0A6M1LP47-F1
#
_entry.id   AF-A0A6M1LP47-F1
#
_cell.length_a   1.000
_cell.length_b   1.000
_cell.length_c   1.000
_cell.angle_alpha   90.00
_cell.angle_beta   90.00
_cell.angle_gamma   90.00
#
_symmetry.space_group_name_H-M   'P 1'
#
loop_
_entity.id
_entity.type
_entity.pdbx_description
1 polymer ?
#
loop_
_entity_poly.entity_id
_entity_poly.type
_entity_poly.pdbx_seq_one_letter_code
_entity_poly.pdbx_strand_id
1 'polypeptide(L)'
;MSGGSVLLVSVPAVHLSGLDLPGSLYPWRCLRDAVLPPDLRLALLLVMQSAEAQQTEIRFVARPEIFTHGAARDWLDAQSGGAQDHLALTDGNTLRLIPGLRNHMFFFPRGMTSREGALNRLVRLVPEAFAGLASQVNGTLTFRLGSRWIRPPMLPLGFAVTPVGEPAQYTPFVWLPGNHGYAGVLSAKEAMEGVPLPKPPHYVPLTLGALSDHPFVVELARQVREVVLDPAKGPLLIGLPALDRDDAATKDQVEAVLEAFSRSGIALPRLSSWAVRFVAGMPDPAALAGARLTLHAHVPFWHFGRDIFDAVGEVTLTGSGSLSGPASLFSTWLGRAVPVRRIRPQLGLLPVTTGQVP
;
A
#
# COMPACT_ATOMS: atom_id res chain seq x y z
N MET A 1 37.97 12.05 -9.00
CA MET A 1 36.49 11.88 -9.03
C MET A 1 36.09 11.38 -7.66
N SER A 2 35.45 12.21 -6.84
CA SER A 2 34.90 11.76 -5.56
C SER A 2 33.75 10.81 -5.86
N GLY A 3 34.03 9.50 -5.87
CA GLY A 3 33.03 8.48 -6.20
C GLY A 3 31.92 8.52 -5.16
N GLY A 4 30.74 9.00 -5.55
CA GLY A 4 29.53 8.86 -4.75
C GLY A 4 29.21 7.38 -4.54
N SER A 5 28.45 7.07 -3.49
CA SER A 5 27.91 5.73 -3.29
C SER A 5 27.06 5.32 -4.48
N VAL A 6 27.19 4.07 -4.93
CA VAL A 6 26.36 3.50 -5.99
C VAL A 6 25.40 2.48 -5.37
N LEU A 7 24.11 2.59 -5.70
CA LEU A 7 23.06 1.65 -5.34
C LEU A 7 22.59 0.90 -6.59
N LEU A 8 22.64 -0.43 -6.54
CA LEU A 8 21.98 -1.25 -7.55
C LEU A 8 20.51 -1.41 -7.21
N VAL A 9 19.62 -1.29 -8.19
CA VAL A 9 18.18 -1.49 -8.01
C VAL A 9 17.69 -2.53 -9.00
N SER A 10 16.90 -3.50 -8.54
CA SER A 10 16.18 -4.41 -9.45
C SER A 10 14.69 -4.27 -9.28
N VAL A 11 13.97 -4.49 -10.39
CA VAL A 11 12.51 -4.56 -10.42
C VAL A 11 12.09 -5.95 -10.92
N PRO A 12 10.84 -6.38 -10.68
CA PRO A 12 10.36 -7.67 -11.18
C PRO A 12 10.40 -7.73 -12.71
N ALA A 13 10.93 -8.82 -13.29
CA ALA A 13 11.13 -8.92 -14.75
C ALA A 13 9.83 -8.89 -15.56
N VAL A 14 8.70 -9.26 -14.95
CA VAL A 14 7.39 -9.13 -15.59
C VAL A 14 7.09 -7.69 -16.03
N HIS A 15 7.66 -6.70 -15.33
CA HIS A 15 7.53 -5.28 -15.69
C HIS A 15 8.63 -4.79 -16.63
N LEU A 16 9.60 -5.64 -16.99
CA LEU A 16 10.69 -5.34 -17.92
C LEU A 16 10.52 -6.00 -19.29
N SER A 17 9.67 -7.01 -19.41
CA SER A 17 9.60 -7.88 -20.59
C SER A 17 9.24 -7.17 -21.90
N GLY A 18 8.59 -6.01 -21.82
CA GLY A 18 8.22 -5.18 -22.97
C GLY A 18 9.13 -3.98 -23.22
N LEU A 19 10.25 -3.85 -22.49
CA LEU A 19 11.14 -2.70 -22.58
C LEU A 19 12.42 -3.02 -23.35
N ASP A 20 12.80 -2.13 -24.27
CA ASP A 20 14.09 -2.19 -24.95
C ASP A 20 15.18 -1.66 -24.01
N LEU A 21 15.80 -2.58 -23.26
CA LEU A 21 16.88 -2.26 -22.34
C LEU A 21 18.24 -2.30 -23.05
N PRO A 22 19.12 -1.30 -22.84
CA PRO A 22 20.43 -1.22 -23.49
C PRO A 22 21.42 -2.29 -23.02
N GLY A 23 21.12 -2.98 -21.91
CA GLY A 23 21.97 -4.02 -21.34
C GLY A 23 21.48 -4.50 -19.99
N SER A 24 22.27 -5.36 -19.34
CA SER A 24 21.94 -5.89 -18.00
C SER A 24 22.01 -4.83 -16.90
N LEU A 25 22.80 -3.78 -17.10
CA LEU A 25 22.78 -2.55 -16.33
C LEU A 25 22.24 -1.42 -17.20
N TYR A 26 21.33 -0.62 -16.65
CA TYR A 26 20.69 0.46 -17.41
C TYR A 26 20.34 1.66 -16.51
N PRO A 27 20.27 2.88 -17.08
CA PRO A 27 19.91 4.07 -16.33
C PRO A 27 18.40 4.14 -16.06
N TRP A 28 18.02 4.89 -15.01
CA TRP A 28 16.63 5.16 -14.65
C TRP A 28 15.76 5.61 -15.83
N ARG A 29 16.33 6.36 -16.79
CA ARG A 29 15.62 6.92 -17.94
C ARG A 29 14.88 5.86 -18.76
N CYS A 30 15.34 4.61 -18.77
CA CYS A 30 14.66 3.50 -19.45
C CYS A 30 13.31 3.12 -18.79
N LEU A 31 13.11 3.45 -17.51
CA LEU A 31 11.87 3.17 -16.77
C LEU A 31 10.95 4.39 -16.67
N ARG A 32 11.48 5.60 -16.87
CA ARG A 32 10.70 6.84 -16.73
C ARG A 32 9.48 6.87 -17.66
N ASP A 33 9.69 6.48 -18.91
CA ASP A 33 8.69 6.59 -19.96
C ASP A 33 7.95 5.25 -20.19
N ALA A 34 8.23 4.24 -19.35
CA ALA A 34 7.60 2.94 -19.40
C ALA A 34 6.19 2.97 -18.77
N VAL A 35 5.26 2.19 -19.32
CA VAL A 35 3.95 1.96 -18.71
C VAL A 35 4.12 1.00 -17.53
N LEU A 36 4.29 1.56 -16.34
CA LEU A 36 4.47 0.81 -15.10
C LEU A 36 3.20 0.83 -14.23
N PRO A 37 2.93 -0.24 -13.46
CA PRO A 37 1.91 -0.24 -12.43
C PRO A 37 2.05 0.99 -11.51
N PRO A 38 0.95 1.64 -11.10
CA PRO A 38 1.00 2.87 -10.30
C PRO A 38 1.90 2.76 -9.06
N ASP A 39 1.79 1.66 -8.30
CA ASP A 39 2.57 1.48 -7.07
C ASP A 39 4.06 1.22 -7.33
N LEU A 40 4.41 0.56 -8.43
CA LEU A 40 5.82 0.45 -8.86
C LEU A 40 6.39 1.82 -9.22
N ARG A 41 5.60 2.63 -9.93
CA ARG A 41 6.00 3.99 -10.32
C ARG A 41 6.25 4.86 -9.10
N LEU A 42 5.37 4.80 -8.10
CA LEU A 42 5.53 5.51 -6.83
C LEU A 42 6.75 4.99 -6.05
N ALA A 43 6.94 3.67 -5.95
CA ALA A 43 8.11 3.11 -5.28
C ALA A 43 9.42 3.55 -5.95
N LEU A 44 9.48 3.56 -7.29
CA LEU A 44 10.63 4.07 -8.04
C LEU A 44 10.87 5.55 -7.78
N LEU A 45 9.82 6.38 -7.85
CA LEU A 45 9.94 7.81 -7.57
C LEU A 45 10.50 8.07 -6.17
N LEU A 46 10.02 7.32 -5.17
CA LEU A 46 10.49 7.44 -3.80
C LEU A 46 11.97 7.06 -3.66
N VAL A 47 12.38 5.98 -4.29
CA VAL A 47 13.79 5.53 -4.30
C VAL A 47 14.68 6.55 -4.99
N MET A 48 14.26 7.08 -6.13
CA MET A 48 15.00 8.09 -6.88
C MET A 48 15.19 9.38 -6.07
N GLN A 49 14.11 9.90 -5.47
CA GLN A 49 14.18 11.09 -4.62
C GLN A 49 15.08 10.87 -3.39
N SER A 50 14.98 9.70 -2.76
CA SER A 50 15.83 9.37 -1.60
C SER A 50 17.31 9.28 -1.99
N ALA A 51 17.63 8.70 -3.16
CA ALA A 51 19.01 8.60 -3.62
C ALA A 51 19.57 9.96 -4.04
N GLU A 52 18.78 10.80 -4.70
CA GLU A 52 19.17 12.17 -5.02
C GLU A 52 19.49 12.98 -3.76
N ALA A 53 18.63 12.93 -2.74
CA ALA A 53 18.86 13.58 -1.46
C ALA A 53 20.14 13.08 -0.74
N GLN A 54 20.53 11.83 -0.97
CA GLN A 54 21.73 11.21 -0.41
C GLN A 54 22.93 11.24 -1.37
N GLN A 55 22.82 11.94 -2.51
CA GLN A 55 23.85 11.99 -3.56
C GLN A 55 24.36 10.60 -3.98
N THR A 56 23.46 9.61 -4.00
CA THR A 56 23.74 8.22 -4.36
C THR A 56 23.38 7.99 -5.83
N GLU A 57 24.31 7.45 -6.59
CA GLU A 57 24.07 7.06 -7.98
C GLU A 57 23.22 5.78 -8.01
N ILE A 58 22.14 5.78 -8.79
CA ILE A 58 21.32 4.58 -9.01
C ILE A 58 21.65 3.96 -10.36
N ARG A 59 21.88 2.64 -10.36
CA ARG A 59 21.93 1.81 -11.57
C ARG A 59 20.93 0.67 -11.46
N PHE A 60 20.15 0.45 -12.52
CA PHE A 60 19.18 -0.64 -12.53
C PHE A 60 19.78 -1.93 -13.08
N VAL A 61 19.33 -3.06 -12.56
CA VAL A 61 19.76 -4.42 -12.93
C VAL A 61 18.58 -5.23 -13.44
N ALA A 62 18.63 -5.69 -14.69
CA ALA A 62 17.49 -6.35 -15.34
C ALA A 62 17.27 -7.81 -14.87
N ARG A 63 18.37 -8.54 -14.73
CA ARG A 63 18.40 -9.99 -14.44
C ARG A 63 19.40 -10.31 -13.32
N PRO A 64 19.15 -9.83 -12.10
CA PRO A 64 20.06 -10.04 -10.96
C PRO A 64 20.41 -11.53 -10.74
N GLU A 65 19.48 -12.43 -11.05
CA GLU A 65 19.61 -13.89 -10.90
C GLU A 65 20.74 -14.53 -11.71
N ILE A 66 21.25 -13.88 -12.76
CA ILE A 66 22.38 -14.42 -13.55
C ILE A 66 23.74 -14.10 -12.91
N PHE A 67 23.79 -13.12 -12.00
CA PHE A 67 25.02 -12.59 -11.41
C PHE A 67 25.37 -13.28 -10.10
N THR A 68 25.34 -14.61 -10.11
CA THR A 68 25.56 -15.42 -8.90
C THR A 68 27.02 -15.84 -8.72
N HIS A 69 27.75 -16.11 -9.80
CA HIS A 69 29.15 -16.57 -9.77
C HIS A 69 29.86 -16.40 -11.13
N GLY A 70 31.19 -16.60 -11.14
CA GLY A 70 32.02 -16.68 -12.33
C GLY A 70 32.07 -15.38 -13.16
N ALA A 71 32.30 -15.52 -14.46
CA ALA A 71 32.50 -14.38 -15.36
C ALA A 71 31.33 -13.37 -15.37
N ALA A 72 30.09 -13.84 -15.21
CA ALA A 72 28.94 -12.95 -15.11
C ALA A 72 29.02 -12.06 -13.86
N ARG A 73 29.42 -12.64 -12.72
CA ARG A 73 29.60 -11.89 -11.48
C ARG A 73 30.77 -10.91 -11.59
N ASP A 74 31.92 -11.37 -12.09
CA ASP A 74 33.10 -10.53 -12.27
C ASP A 74 32.79 -9.33 -13.19
N TRP A 75 32.00 -9.55 -14.24
CA TRP A 75 31.50 -8.49 -15.10
C TRP A 75 30.62 -7.50 -14.33
N LEU A 76 29.66 -7.98 -13.53
CA LEU A 76 28.81 -7.08 -12.73
C LEU A 76 29.67 -6.25 -11.78
N ASP A 77 30.61 -6.86 -11.06
CA ASP A 77 31.47 -6.16 -10.11
C ASP A 77 32.29 -5.07 -10.81
N ALA A 78 32.87 -5.36 -11.98
CA ALA A 78 33.58 -4.39 -12.80
C ALA A 78 32.69 -3.23 -13.30
N GLN A 79 31.40 -3.48 -13.57
CA GLN A 79 30.46 -2.48 -14.08
C GLN A 79 29.61 -1.79 -12.99
N SER A 80 29.59 -2.33 -11.77
CA SER A 80 28.73 -1.85 -10.68
C SER A 80 29.17 -0.49 -10.11
N GLY A 81 30.38 -0.04 -10.43
CA GLY A 81 30.94 1.19 -9.87
C GLY A 81 31.25 1.08 -8.38
N GLY A 82 31.52 -0.13 -7.87
CA GLY A 82 31.82 -0.36 -6.46
C GLY A 82 30.60 -0.44 -5.55
N ALA A 83 29.40 -0.62 -6.11
CA ALA A 83 28.17 -0.76 -5.34
C ALA A 83 28.29 -1.87 -4.29
N GLN A 84 27.91 -1.56 -3.05
CA GLN A 84 27.88 -2.51 -1.93
C GLN A 84 26.45 -2.95 -1.58
N ASP A 85 25.48 -2.18 -2.04
CA ASP A 85 24.07 -2.33 -1.69
C ASP A 85 23.24 -2.62 -2.94
N HIS A 86 22.24 -3.46 -2.76
CA HIS A 86 21.26 -3.78 -3.78
C HIS A 86 19.86 -3.66 -3.19
N LEU A 87 19.00 -2.86 -3.81
CA LEU A 87 17.59 -2.74 -3.46
C LEU A 87 16.72 -3.52 -4.45
N ALA A 88 16.11 -4.61 -3.97
CA ALA A 88 15.12 -5.37 -4.73
C ALA A 88 13.72 -4.77 -4.49
N LEU A 89 13.15 -4.16 -5.53
CA LEU A 89 11.71 -3.89 -5.55
C LEU A 89 11.00 -5.21 -5.83
N THR A 90 10.11 -5.65 -4.96
CA THR A 90 9.40 -6.94 -5.08
C THR A 90 7.90 -6.79 -4.95
N ASP A 91 7.19 -7.56 -5.77
CA ASP A 91 5.73 -7.76 -5.72
C ASP A 91 5.31 -8.97 -4.86
N GLY A 92 6.25 -9.54 -4.13
CA GLY A 92 6.04 -10.72 -3.28
C GLY A 92 6.02 -12.04 -4.04
N ASN A 93 5.98 -12.05 -5.38
CA ASN A 93 6.03 -13.29 -6.15
C ASN A 93 7.48 -13.74 -6.41
N THR A 94 8.42 -12.80 -6.48
CA THR A 94 9.83 -13.12 -6.70
C THR A 94 10.73 -12.33 -5.76
N LEU A 95 11.79 -12.96 -5.28
CA LEU A 95 12.87 -12.30 -4.56
C LEU A 95 14.11 -12.36 -5.45
N ARG A 96 14.63 -11.18 -5.77
CA ARG A 96 15.79 -10.99 -6.64
C ARG A 96 16.95 -10.55 -5.77
N LEU A 97 17.92 -11.42 -5.54
CA LEU A 97 19.09 -11.11 -4.72
C LEU A 97 20.34 -11.19 -5.57
N ILE A 98 21.31 -10.36 -5.22
CA ILE A 98 22.63 -10.37 -5.82
C ILE A 98 23.61 -10.85 -4.72
N PRO A 99 24.14 -12.09 -4.81
CA PRO A 99 25.07 -12.62 -3.82
C PRO A 99 26.26 -11.69 -3.57
N GLY A 100 26.81 -11.62 -2.36
CA GLY A 100 27.94 -10.74 -2.05
C GLY A 100 27.63 -9.25 -1.89
N LEU A 101 26.41 -8.79 -2.23
CA LEU A 101 25.93 -7.45 -1.88
C LEU A 101 25.05 -7.48 -0.63
N ARG A 102 24.94 -6.33 0.04
CA ARG A 102 23.93 -6.12 1.09
C ARG A 102 22.58 -5.93 0.41
N ASN A 103 21.71 -6.94 0.51
CA ASN A 103 20.43 -6.93 -0.17
C ASN A 103 19.34 -6.31 0.71
N HIS A 104 18.64 -5.32 0.18
CA HIS A 104 17.51 -4.65 0.78
C HIS A 104 16.25 -4.98 -0.01
N MET A 105 15.10 -5.00 0.64
CA MET A 105 13.83 -5.34 0.00
C MET A 105 12.80 -4.25 0.21
N PHE A 106 12.18 -3.79 -0.86
CA PHE A 106 11.01 -2.91 -0.83
C PHE A 106 9.84 -3.67 -1.46
N PHE A 107 8.86 -4.04 -0.63
CA PHE A 107 7.64 -4.69 -1.08
C PHE A 107 6.60 -3.67 -1.57
N PHE A 108 6.16 -3.81 -2.83
CA PHE A 108 5.11 -3.03 -3.48
C PHE A 108 4.25 -3.97 -4.32
N PRO A 109 2.93 -3.81 -4.41
CA PRO A 109 2.08 -2.96 -3.59
C PRO A 109 1.86 -3.57 -2.20
N ARG A 110 1.66 -2.72 -1.17
CA ARG A 110 1.25 -3.19 0.16
C ARG A 110 -0.27 -3.21 0.28
N GLY A 111 -0.79 -4.12 1.10
CA GLY A 111 -2.22 -4.23 1.33
C GLY A 111 -2.99 -4.93 0.22
N MET A 112 -2.30 -5.60 -0.70
CA MET A 112 -2.91 -6.52 -1.66
C MET A 112 -2.76 -7.95 -1.15
N THR A 113 -3.90 -8.60 -0.88
CA THR A 113 -3.95 -9.92 -0.23
C THR A 113 -3.24 -10.99 -1.05
N SER A 114 -3.34 -10.93 -2.38
CA SER A 114 -2.66 -11.85 -3.30
C SER A 114 -1.13 -11.77 -3.16
N ARG A 115 -0.57 -10.56 -3.09
CA ARG A 115 0.86 -10.25 -3.01
C ARG A 115 1.43 -10.56 -1.63
N GLU A 116 0.70 -10.21 -0.57
CA GLU A 116 1.04 -10.59 0.80
C GLU A 116 1.03 -12.12 0.96
N GLY A 117 0.02 -12.79 0.38
CA GLY A 117 -0.05 -14.24 0.31
C GLY A 117 1.12 -14.85 -0.47
N ALA A 118 1.54 -14.24 -1.58
CA ALA A 118 2.69 -14.66 -2.37
C ALA A 118 4.00 -14.54 -1.58
N LEU A 119 4.24 -13.40 -0.92
CA LEU A 119 5.42 -13.19 -0.09
C LEU A 119 5.48 -14.22 1.04
N ASN A 120 4.35 -14.46 1.72
CA ASN A 120 4.26 -15.48 2.76
C ASN A 120 4.49 -16.90 2.24
N ARG A 121 4.06 -17.22 1.00
CA ARG A 121 4.40 -18.49 0.35
C ARG A 121 5.90 -18.58 0.08
N LEU A 122 6.50 -17.54 -0.50
CA LEU A 122 7.92 -17.51 -0.84
C LEU A 122 8.81 -17.71 0.41
N VAL A 123 8.50 -16.99 1.49
CA VAL A 123 9.18 -17.12 2.78
C VAL A 123 9.10 -18.53 3.37
N ARG A 124 7.98 -19.24 3.16
CA ARG A 124 7.83 -20.63 3.63
C ARG A 124 8.58 -21.63 2.77
N LEU A 125 8.66 -21.39 1.46
CA LEU A 125 9.28 -22.31 0.51
C LEU A 125 10.82 -22.22 0.53
N VAL A 126 11.36 -21.00 0.63
CA VAL A 126 12.80 -20.73 0.56
C VAL A 126 13.23 -19.72 1.63
N PRO A 127 13.03 -20.01 2.94
CA PRO A 127 13.40 -19.09 4.01
C PRO A 127 14.88 -18.68 4.00
N GLU A 128 15.77 -19.56 3.53
CA GLU A 128 17.20 -19.33 3.37
C GLU A 128 17.52 -18.27 2.33
N ALA A 129 16.68 -18.07 1.30
CA ALA A 129 16.86 -16.98 0.37
C ALA A 129 16.81 -15.63 1.10
N PHE A 130 16.02 -15.52 2.17
CA PHE A 130 15.92 -14.29 2.96
C PHE A 130 17.01 -14.14 4.01
N ALA A 131 17.85 -15.15 4.25
CA ALA A 131 18.90 -15.11 5.27
C ALA A 131 19.92 -13.99 5.05
N GLY A 132 20.14 -13.60 3.78
CA GLY A 132 21.04 -12.51 3.38
C GLY A 132 20.39 -11.12 3.35
N LEU A 133 19.16 -10.95 3.84
CA LEU A 133 18.48 -9.66 3.81
C LEU A 133 19.08 -8.70 4.85
N ALA A 134 19.72 -7.63 4.35
CA ALA A 134 20.32 -6.58 5.15
C ALA A 134 19.28 -5.66 5.79
N SER A 135 18.22 -5.28 5.06
CA SER A 135 17.10 -4.52 5.61
C SER A 135 15.83 -4.61 4.78
N GLN A 136 14.75 -4.07 5.33
CA GLN A 136 13.44 -3.97 4.71
C GLN A 136 13.03 -2.51 4.61
N VAL A 137 12.86 -2.02 3.40
CA VAL A 137 12.33 -0.70 3.13
C VAL A 137 10.81 -0.76 3.25
N ASN A 138 10.24 0.06 4.12
CA ASN A 138 8.78 0.19 4.33
C ASN A 138 8.03 -1.11 4.66
N GLY A 139 8.75 -2.14 5.13
CA GLY A 139 8.24 -3.47 5.45
C GLY A 139 8.45 -3.88 6.91
N THR A 140 7.76 -4.95 7.33
CA THR A 140 7.79 -5.50 8.71
C THR A 140 7.90 -7.03 8.72
N LEU A 141 8.42 -7.63 7.65
CA LEU A 141 8.56 -9.07 7.52
C LEU A 141 9.43 -9.64 8.65
N THR A 142 8.96 -10.77 9.17
CA THR A 142 9.68 -11.61 10.12
C THR A 142 9.51 -13.04 9.65
N PHE A 143 10.59 -13.81 9.63
CA PHE A 143 10.58 -15.19 9.13
C PHE A 143 11.49 -16.09 9.96
N ARG A 144 11.34 -17.41 9.77
CA ARG A 144 12.08 -18.41 10.53
C ARG A 144 13.12 -19.08 9.66
N LEU A 145 14.36 -19.17 10.14
CA LEU A 145 15.45 -19.93 9.54
C LEU A 145 15.91 -21.00 10.54
N GLY A 146 15.61 -22.27 10.26
CA GLY A 146 15.79 -23.35 11.22
C GLY A 146 14.97 -23.12 12.49
N SER A 147 15.60 -22.99 13.65
CA SER A 147 14.95 -22.66 14.94
C SER A 147 14.89 -21.16 15.25
N ARG A 148 15.57 -20.31 14.47
CA ARG A 148 15.75 -18.89 14.77
C ARG A 148 14.72 -18.03 14.04
N TRP A 149 14.12 -17.08 14.75
CA TRP A 149 13.39 -15.98 14.13
C TRP A 149 14.36 -14.91 13.64
N ILE A 150 14.26 -14.55 12.36
CA ILE A 150 15.01 -13.48 11.73
C ILE A 150 14.07 -12.28 11.54
N ARG A 151 14.55 -11.12 11.99
CA ARG A 151 13.87 -9.83 11.87
C ARG A 151 14.84 -8.83 11.25
N PRO A 152 14.89 -8.74 9.92
CA PRO A 152 15.78 -7.79 9.27
C PRO A 152 15.39 -6.35 9.67
N PRO A 153 16.36 -5.44 9.88
CA PRO A 153 16.11 -4.05 10.21
C PRO A 153 15.13 -3.36 9.26
N MET A 154 14.30 -2.46 9.78
CA MET A 154 13.35 -1.68 8.98
C MET A 154 13.95 -0.32 8.62
N LEU A 155 13.81 0.09 7.37
CA LEU A 155 14.19 1.41 6.87
C LEU A 155 12.94 2.13 6.37
N PRO A 156 12.40 3.11 7.11
CA PRO A 156 11.31 3.91 6.61
C PRO A 156 11.81 4.90 5.55
N LEU A 157 11.17 4.88 4.38
CA LEU A 157 11.26 5.89 3.34
C LEU A 157 9.85 6.40 3.07
N GLY A 158 9.67 7.71 2.96
CA GLY A 158 8.39 8.31 2.61
C GLY A 158 8.60 9.68 1.97
N PHE A 159 7.60 10.14 1.22
CA PHE A 159 7.70 11.42 0.53
C PHE A 159 7.63 12.58 1.53
N ALA A 160 8.40 13.64 1.27
CA ALA A 160 8.20 14.90 1.98
C ALA A 160 6.88 15.56 1.52
N VAL A 161 6.64 15.56 0.21
CA VAL A 161 5.45 16.11 -0.45
C VAL A 161 4.77 15.00 -1.23
N THR A 162 3.46 14.86 -1.10
CA THR A 162 2.68 13.84 -1.79
C THR A 162 2.83 14.01 -3.30
N PRO A 163 3.22 12.97 -4.05
CA PRO A 163 3.34 13.06 -5.49
C PRO A 163 2.02 13.50 -6.14
N VAL A 164 2.10 14.45 -7.07
CA VAL A 164 0.93 14.91 -7.83
C VAL A 164 0.44 13.77 -8.71
N GLY A 165 -0.80 13.33 -8.47
CA GLY A 165 -1.51 12.34 -9.27
C GLY A 165 -2.70 12.94 -10.00
N GLU A 166 -3.54 12.07 -10.54
CA GLU A 166 -4.86 12.47 -11.02
C GLU A 166 -5.68 13.05 -9.85
N PRO A 167 -6.49 14.10 -10.09
CA PRO A 167 -7.37 14.65 -9.07
C PRO A 167 -8.27 13.57 -8.47
N ALA A 168 -8.45 13.61 -7.15
CA ALA A 168 -9.37 12.70 -6.50
C ALA A 168 -10.80 12.86 -7.05
N GLN A 169 -11.41 11.74 -7.40
CA GLN A 169 -12.82 11.67 -7.76
C GLN A 169 -13.64 11.28 -6.54
N TYR A 170 -14.70 12.04 -6.29
CA TYR A 170 -15.61 11.80 -5.17
C TYR A 170 -16.91 11.21 -5.71
N THR A 171 -17.37 10.16 -5.04
CA THR A 171 -18.55 9.41 -5.44
C THR A 171 -19.47 9.24 -4.24
N PRO A 172 -20.79 9.44 -4.34
CA PRO A 172 -21.67 9.25 -3.20
C PRO A 172 -21.72 7.78 -2.79
N PHE A 173 -22.00 7.55 -1.52
CA PHE A 173 -22.29 6.21 -1.03
C PHE A 173 -23.71 5.81 -1.46
N VAL A 174 -23.84 4.68 -2.15
CA VAL A 174 -25.14 4.08 -2.49
C VAL A 174 -25.19 2.64 -1.98
N TRP A 175 -26.23 2.30 -1.21
CA TRP A 175 -26.42 0.96 -0.69
C TRP A 175 -27.66 0.27 -1.24
N LEU A 176 -27.44 -0.81 -1.99
CA LEU A 176 -28.48 -1.74 -2.46
C LEU A 176 -28.09 -3.17 -2.06
N PRO A 177 -28.61 -3.71 -0.95
CA PRO A 177 -28.29 -5.06 -0.51
C PRO A 177 -28.62 -6.08 -1.59
N GLY A 178 -27.69 -7.00 -1.87
CA GLY A 178 -27.88 -8.05 -2.88
C GLY A 178 -27.74 -7.59 -4.33
N ASN A 179 -27.48 -6.30 -4.59
CA ASN A 179 -27.23 -5.77 -5.93
C ASN A 179 -26.06 -4.77 -5.94
N HIS A 180 -24.92 -5.21 -5.39
CA HIS A 180 -23.74 -4.38 -5.18
C HIS A 180 -23.13 -3.86 -6.48
N GLY A 181 -23.10 -4.66 -7.55
CA GLY A 181 -22.65 -4.21 -8.86
C GLY A 181 -23.50 -3.05 -9.41
N TYR A 182 -24.82 -3.09 -9.25
CA TYR A 182 -25.68 -1.98 -9.67
C TYR A 182 -25.49 -0.75 -8.78
N ALA A 183 -25.34 -0.91 -7.47
CA ALA A 183 -25.01 0.19 -6.56
C ALA A 183 -23.66 0.84 -6.90
N GLY A 184 -22.64 0.04 -7.23
CA GLY A 184 -21.34 0.52 -7.69
C GLY A 184 -21.43 1.30 -9.00
N VAL A 185 -22.25 0.84 -9.95
CA VAL A 185 -22.53 1.56 -11.20
C VAL A 185 -23.25 2.88 -10.95
N LEU A 186 -24.31 2.89 -10.13
CA LEU A 186 -25.05 4.11 -9.80
C LEU A 186 -24.14 5.13 -9.13
N SER A 187 -23.39 4.70 -8.12
CA SER A 187 -22.42 5.53 -7.43
C SER A 187 -21.46 6.14 -8.45
N ALA A 188 -20.75 5.31 -9.22
CA ALA A 188 -19.74 5.77 -10.17
C ALA A 188 -20.27 6.74 -11.25
N LYS A 189 -21.53 6.60 -11.67
CA LYS A 189 -22.18 7.54 -12.59
C LYS A 189 -22.41 8.93 -11.99
N GLU A 190 -22.50 9.02 -10.67
CA GLU A 190 -22.64 10.27 -9.91
C GLU A 190 -21.28 10.83 -9.46
N ALA A 191 -20.16 10.32 -9.97
CA ALA A 191 -18.84 10.80 -9.59
C ALA A 191 -18.62 12.25 -10.05
N MET A 192 -17.96 13.03 -9.18
CA MET A 192 -17.67 14.43 -9.42
C MET A 192 -16.22 14.75 -9.05
N GLU A 193 -15.55 15.50 -9.90
CA GLU A 193 -14.19 15.99 -9.68
C GLU A 193 -14.19 17.30 -8.87
N GLY A 194 -13.22 17.46 -7.97
CA GLY A 194 -12.99 18.72 -7.28
C GLY A 194 -14.15 19.19 -6.37
N VAL A 195 -15.05 18.28 -5.96
CA VAL A 195 -16.16 18.64 -5.08
C VAL A 195 -15.62 19.16 -3.75
N PRO A 196 -16.05 20.35 -3.30
CA PRO A 196 -15.69 20.84 -1.98
C PRO A 196 -16.11 19.83 -0.90
N LEU A 197 -15.14 19.44 -0.08
CA LEU A 197 -15.39 18.55 1.05
C LEU A 197 -15.85 19.39 2.24
N PRO A 198 -16.96 19.01 2.91
CA PRO A 198 -17.27 19.59 4.21
C PRO A 198 -16.13 19.27 5.18
N LYS A 199 -15.81 20.21 6.09
CA LYS A 199 -14.63 20.14 6.95
C LYS A 199 -15.01 20.16 8.44
N PRO A 200 -14.24 19.49 9.31
CA PRO A 200 -13.15 18.56 8.98
C PRO A 200 -13.70 17.17 8.59
N PRO A 201 -13.14 16.50 7.56
CA PRO A 201 -13.58 15.15 7.22
C PRO A 201 -12.93 14.07 8.10
N HIS A 202 -13.54 12.90 8.14
CA HIS A 202 -12.89 11.66 8.57
C HIS A 202 -12.51 10.86 7.32
N TYR A 203 -11.22 10.68 7.07
CA TYR A 203 -10.72 9.89 5.95
C TYR A 203 -10.21 8.52 6.38
N VAL A 204 -10.63 7.49 5.65
CA VAL A 204 -10.27 6.09 5.85
C VAL A 204 -9.81 5.50 4.50
N PRO A 205 -8.50 5.52 4.18
CA PRO A 205 -7.98 4.86 3.00
C PRO A 205 -8.05 3.34 3.15
N LEU A 206 -8.63 2.65 2.17
CA LEU A 206 -8.77 1.20 2.19
C LEU A 206 -7.73 0.51 1.30
N THR A 207 -7.40 -0.72 1.70
CA THR A 207 -6.68 -1.69 0.89
C THR A 207 -7.45 -3.00 0.90
N LEU A 208 -7.16 -3.94 0.00
CA LEU A 208 -7.76 -5.27 0.03
C LEU A 208 -7.47 -5.99 1.36
N GLY A 209 -6.29 -5.76 1.94
CA GLY A 209 -5.92 -6.23 3.27
C GLY A 209 -6.84 -5.66 4.37
N ALA A 210 -7.16 -4.36 4.30
CA ALA A 210 -8.13 -3.73 5.22
C ALA A 210 -9.54 -4.29 5.04
N LEU A 211 -9.98 -4.51 3.79
CA LEU A 211 -11.28 -5.12 3.50
C LEU A 211 -11.38 -6.60 3.94
N SER A 212 -10.24 -7.26 4.12
CA SER A 212 -10.18 -8.64 4.61
C SER A 212 -10.17 -8.74 6.15
N ASP A 213 -9.92 -7.63 6.84
CA ASP A 213 -10.01 -7.54 8.31
C ASP A 213 -11.48 -7.34 8.73
N HIS A 214 -12.22 -8.44 8.89
CA HIS A 214 -13.66 -8.40 9.18
C HIS A 214 -14.01 -7.51 10.41
N PRO A 215 -13.34 -7.60 11.58
CA PRO A 215 -13.56 -6.67 12.68
C PRO A 215 -13.43 -5.19 12.31
N PHE A 216 -12.46 -4.84 11.46
CA PHE A 216 -12.30 -3.48 10.95
C PHE A 216 -13.47 -3.07 10.04
N VAL A 217 -13.88 -3.96 9.13
CA VAL A 217 -15.02 -3.71 8.23
C VAL A 217 -16.33 -3.52 9.01
N VAL A 218 -16.56 -4.29 10.08
CA VAL A 218 -17.73 -4.12 10.97
C VAL A 218 -17.76 -2.74 11.61
N GLU A 219 -16.63 -2.27 12.13
CA GLU A 219 -16.52 -0.94 12.74
C GLU A 219 -16.73 0.17 11.70
N LEU A 220 -16.13 0.03 10.51
CA LEU A 220 -16.31 1.00 9.43
C LEU A 220 -17.77 1.04 8.94
N ALA A 221 -18.42 -0.11 8.78
CA ALA A 221 -19.83 -0.17 8.40
C ALA A 221 -20.76 0.47 9.45
N ARG A 222 -20.45 0.34 10.75
CA ARG A 222 -21.17 1.06 11.81
C ARG A 222 -21.02 2.57 11.67
N GLN A 223 -19.80 3.06 11.41
CA GLN A 223 -19.55 4.48 11.19
C GLN A 223 -20.28 5.01 9.95
N VAL A 224 -20.26 4.25 8.84
CA VAL A 224 -21.05 4.58 7.64
C VAL A 224 -22.52 4.70 7.97
N ARG A 225 -23.11 3.70 8.64
CA ARG A 225 -24.52 3.73 9.05
C ARG A 225 -24.84 4.99 9.85
N GLU A 226 -24.00 5.31 10.82
CA GLU A 226 -24.19 6.46 11.69
C GLU A 226 -24.17 7.79 10.93
N VAL A 227 -23.22 7.98 10.01
CA VAL A 227 -23.11 9.21 9.20
C VAL A 227 -24.23 9.30 8.16
N VAL A 228 -24.67 8.17 7.59
CA VAL A 228 -25.82 8.15 6.66
C VAL A 228 -27.12 8.55 7.38
N LEU A 229 -27.33 8.07 8.61
CA LEU A 229 -28.53 8.38 9.40
C LEU A 229 -28.49 9.78 10.05
N ASP A 230 -27.29 10.25 10.39
CA ASP A 230 -27.07 11.55 11.02
C ASP A 230 -25.84 12.24 10.39
N PRO A 231 -26.04 13.03 9.31
CA PRO A 231 -24.97 13.78 8.66
C PRO A 231 -24.26 14.79 9.57
N ALA A 232 -24.86 15.18 10.71
CA ALA A 232 -24.22 16.10 11.66
C ALA A 232 -22.98 15.50 12.35
N LYS A 233 -22.82 14.17 12.28
CA LYS A 233 -21.60 13.47 12.74
C LYS A 233 -20.35 13.76 11.93
N GLY A 234 -20.49 14.50 10.83
CA GLY A 234 -19.40 14.93 9.96
C GLY A 234 -19.20 13.99 8.76
N PRO A 235 -18.55 14.49 7.70
CA PRO A 235 -18.41 13.72 6.48
C PRO A 235 -17.37 12.60 6.63
N LEU A 236 -17.71 11.42 6.12
CA LEU A 236 -16.84 10.25 6.07
C LEU A 236 -16.39 10.01 4.64
N LEU A 237 -15.08 9.96 4.45
CA LEU A 237 -14.41 9.71 3.18
C LEU A 237 -13.77 8.33 3.22
N ILE A 238 -14.13 7.48 2.27
CA ILE A 238 -13.64 6.11 2.15
C ILE A 238 -12.75 6.03 0.91
N GLY A 239 -11.43 5.98 1.10
CA GLY A 239 -10.49 5.79 0.00
C GLY A 239 -10.64 4.41 -0.60
N LEU A 240 -10.88 4.33 -1.90
CA LEU A 240 -11.10 3.09 -2.61
C LEU A 240 -9.81 2.27 -2.72
N PRO A 241 -9.87 0.94 -2.54
CA PRO A 241 -8.69 0.09 -2.64
C PRO A 241 -8.26 -0.11 -4.10
N ALA A 242 -6.94 -0.22 -4.32
CA ALA A 242 -6.43 -0.81 -5.55
C ALA A 242 -6.82 -2.30 -5.60
N LEU A 243 -7.22 -2.79 -6.78
CA LEU A 243 -7.59 -4.20 -7.01
C LEU A 243 -6.42 -4.96 -7.64
N ASP A 244 -6.48 -6.30 -7.61
CA ASP A 244 -5.46 -7.19 -8.19
C ASP A 244 -5.31 -7.12 -9.71
N ARG A 245 -6.17 -6.38 -10.40
CA ARG A 245 -6.16 -6.17 -11.85
C ARG A 245 -5.84 -4.73 -12.20
N ASP A 246 -4.96 -4.54 -13.18
CA ASP A 246 -4.45 -3.23 -13.59
C ASP A 246 -5.50 -2.35 -14.30
N ASP A 247 -6.60 -2.94 -14.78
CA ASP A 247 -7.68 -2.28 -15.54
C ASP A 247 -8.96 -2.06 -14.70
N ALA A 248 -8.88 -2.19 -13.37
CA ALA A 248 -10.02 -2.03 -12.49
C ALA A 248 -10.64 -0.63 -12.61
N ALA A 249 -11.93 -0.57 -12.99
CA ALA A 249 -12.66 0.69 -13.00
C ALA A 249 -13.11 1.08 -11.59
N THR A 250 -13.37 2.37 -11.37
CA THR A 250 -13.87 2.90 -10.07
C THR A 250 -15.11 2.15 -9.56
N LYS A 251 -16.03 1.76 -10.46
CA LYS A 251 -17.23 0.97 -10.11
C LYS A 251 -16.87 -0.36 -9.41
N ASP A 252 -15.79 -1.00 -9.84
CA ASP A 252 -15.38 -2.30 -9.35
C ASP A 252 -14.76 -2.18 -7.95
N GLN A 253 -14.04 -1.09 -7.72
CA GLN A 253 -13.49 -0.76 -6.41
C GLN A 253 -14.61 -0.43 -5.42
N VAL A 254 -15.63 0.33 -5.85
CA VAL A 254 -16.83 0.59 -5.04
C VAL A 254 -17.53 -0.72 -4.72
N GLU A 255 -17.75 -1.59 -5.71
CA GLU A 255 -18.39 -2.89 -5.52
C GLU A 255 -17.64 -3.75 -4.48
N ALA A 256 -16.30 -3.79 -4.53
CA ALA A 256 -15.50 -4.52 -3.55
C ALA A 256 -15.72 -4.03 -2.11
N VAL A 257 -15.85 -2.71 -1.90
CA VAL A 257 -16.15 -2.14 -0.58
C VAL A 257 -17.57 -2.49 -0.14
N LEU A 258 -18.55 -2.38 -1.04
CA LEU A 258 -19.95 -2.72 -0.75
C LEU A 258 -20.12 -4.21 -0.42
N GLU A 259 -19.40 -5.10 -1.11
CA GLU A 259 -19.37 -6.53 -0.82
C GLU A 259 -18.70 -6.84 0.54
N ALA A 260 -17.65 -6.09 0.92
CA ALA A 260 -17.10 -6.20 2.26
C ALA A 260 -18.13 -5.78 3.32
N PHE A 261 -18.86 -4.68 3.09
CA PHE A 261 -19.91 -4.23 3.99
C PHE A 261 -21.09 -5.20 4.08
N SER A 262 -21.48 -5.88 3.01
CA SER A 262 -22.56 -6.89 3.07
C SER A 262 -22.20 -8.07 3.96
N ARG A 263 -20.93 -8.48 3.97
CA ARG A 263 -20.40 -9.54 4.83
C ARG A 263 -20.22 -9.10 6.28
N SER A 264 -20.32 -7.81 6.60
CA SER A 264 -20.15 -7.29 7.97
C SER A 264 -21.31 -7.64 8.91
N GLY A 265 -22.49 -7.98 8.39
CA GLY A 265 -23.71 -8.16 9.18
C GLY A 265 -24.30 -6.86 9.73
N ILE A 266 -23.73 -5.69 9.43
CA ILE A 266 -24.29 -4.39 9.79
C ILE A 266 -25.37 -3.98 8.77
N ALA A 267 -26.59 -3.77 9.26
CA ALA A 267 -27.67 -3.25 8.43
C ALA A 267 -27.42 -1.78 8.05
N LEU A 268 -27.13 -1.54 6.78
CA LEU A 268 -26.95 -0.19 6.22
C LEU A 268 -28.27 0.34 5.60
N PRO A 269 -28.55 1.66 5.68
CA PRO A 269 -29.77 2.25 5.12
C PRO A 269 -29.75 2.19 3.58
N ARG A 270 -30.90 1.88 2.95
CA ARG A 270 -31.04 1.83 1.47
C ARG A 270 -31.22 3.23 0.87
N LEU A 271 -30.21 4.09 1.04
CA LEU A 271 -30.22 5.49 0.61
C LEU A 271 -28.91 5.84 -0.08
N SER A 272 -28.95 6.82 -0.98
CA SER A 272 -27.75 7.52 -1.44
C SER A 272 -27.39 8.61 -0.42
N SER A 273 -26.10 8.78 -0.14
CA SER A 273 -25.62 9.82 0.77
C SER A 273 -24.34 10.45 0.24
N TRP A 274 -24.31 11.78 0.23
CA TRP A 274 -23.10 12.58 0.02
C TRP A 274 -22.38 12.92 1.33
N ALA A 275 -22.91 12.52 2.49
CA ALA A 275 -22.21 12.63 3.76
C ALA A 275 -21.16 11.52 3.92
N VAL A 276 -21.38 10.37 3.27
CA VAL A 276 -20.36 9.33 3.07
C VAL A 276 -19.95 9.34 1.60
N ARG A 277 -18.65 9.45 1.32
CA ARG A 277 -18.14 9.49 -0.06
C ARG A 277 -17.08 8.43 -0.27
N PHE A 278 -17.14 7.72 -1.38
CA PHE A 278 -16.00 7.00 -1.90
C PHE A 278 -15.03 7.98 -2.57
N VAL A 279 -13.74 7.70 -2.43
CA VAL A 279 -12.67 8.52 -3.01
C VAL A 279 -11.78 7.64 -3.86
N ALA A 280 -11.78 7.85 -5.17
CA ALA A 280 -10.80 7.27 -6.08
C ALA A 280 -9.61 8.23 -6.20
N GLY A 281 -8.39 7.70 -6.06
CA GLY A 281 -7.16 8.50 -6.10
C GLY A 281 -6.80 9.15 -4.76
N MET A 282 -5.82 10.05 -4.79
CA MET A 282 -5.27 10.72 -3.62
C MET A 282 -5.98 12.06 -3.37
N PRO A 283 -6.63 12.27 -2.20
CA PRO A 283 -7.19 13.57 -1.87
C PRO A 283 -6.11 14.66 -1.81
N ASP A 284 -6.45 15.88 -2.22
CA ASP A 284 -5.60 17.06 -2.02
C ASP A 284 -5.31 17.25 -0.52
N PRO A 285 -4.06 17.49 -0.09
CA PRO A 285 -3.74 17.85 1.29
C PRO A 285 -4.62 18.95 1.88
N ALA A 286 -4.97 19.97 1.09
CA ALA A 286 -5.84 21.06 1.51
C ALA A 286 -7.27 20.59 1.79
N ALA A 287 -7.73 19.52 1.14
CA ALA A 287 -9.03 18.91 1.40
C ALA A 287 -9.05 18.10 2.70
N LEU A 288 -7.89 17.61 3.15
CA LEU A 288 -7.70 16.88 4.41
C LEU A 288 -7.26 17.76 5.59
N ALA A 289 -7.20 19.07 5.41
CA ALA A 289 -6.84 20.01 6.48
C ALA A 289 -7.74 19.84 7.71
N GLY A 290 -7.14 19.57 8.87
CA GLY A 290 -7.85 19.34 10.13
C GLY A 290 -8.61 18.01 10.21
N ALA A 291 -8.48 17.13 9.21
CA ALA A 291 -9.19 15.87 9.15
C ALA A 291 -8.77 14.88 10.25
N ARG A 292 -9.63 13.91 10.53
CA ARG A 292 -9.25 12.67 11.20
C ARG A 292 -8.83 11.64 10.16
N LEU A 293 -7.67 11.03 10.31
CA LEU A 293 -7.14 9.99 9.44
C LEU A 293 -7.09 8.65 10.19
N THR A 294 -7.81 7.64 9.71
CA THR A 294 -7.77 6.28 10.29
C THR A 294 -7.11 5.32 9.30
N LEU A 295 -5.94 4.82 9.68
CA LEU A 295 -5.10 3.97 8.84
C LEU A 295 -5.17 2.54 9.32
N HIS A 296 -5.57 1.62 8.44
CA HIS A 296 -5.40 0.20 8.70
C HIS A 296 -3.91 -0.18 8.59
N ALA A 297 -3.47 -1.19 9.36
CA ALA A 297 -2.07 -1.67 9.39
C ALA A 297 -1.46 -2.04 8.03
N HIS A 298 -2.31 -2.37 7.06
CA HIS A 298 -1.92 -2.76 5.70
C HIS A 298 -1.88 -1.59 4.72
N VAL A 299 -2.27 -0.38 5.14
CA VAL A 299 -2.15 0.81 4.31
C VAL A 299 -0.66 1.15 4.13
N PRO A 300 -0.15 1.29 2.89
CA PRO A 300 1.20 1.78 2.65
C PRO A 300 1.28 3.25 3.06
N PHE A 301 1.93 3.52 4.19
CA PHE A 301 2.09 4.90 4.70
C PHE A 301 2.81 5.82 3.71
N TRP A 302 3.75 5.26 2.95
CA TRP A 302 4.59 5.98 2.00
C TRP A 302 3.86 6.42 0.72
N HIS A 303 2.58 6.05 0.53
CA HIS A 303 1.75 6.65 -0.52
C HIS A 303 1.37 8.10 -0.18
N PHE A 304 1.29 8.42 1.11
CA PHE A 304 1.01 9.76 1.59
C PHE A 304 2.34 10.43 1.94
N GLY A 305 2.56 11.62 1.39
CA GLY A 305 3.67 12.46 1.80
C GLY A 305 3.46 13.01 3.21
N ARG A 306 4.54 13.52 3.80
CA ARG A 306 4.51 14.11 5.14
C ARG A 306 3.55 15.31 5.21
N ASP A 307 3.44 16.07 4.12
CA ASP A 307 2.46 17.13 3.93
C ASP A 307 1.01 16.73 4.27
N ILE A 308 0.57 15.52 3.92
CA ILE A 308 -0.75 15.01 4.30
C ILE A 308 -0.83 14.80 5.81
N PHE A 309 0.17 14.15 6.41
CA PHE A 309 0.18 13.87 7.85
C PHE A 309 0.33 15.10 8.73
N ASP A 310 0.94 16.16 8.18
CA ASP A 310 1.07 17.46 8.84
C ASP A 310 -0.21 18.29 8.68
N ALA A 311 -0.98 18.10 7.60
CA ALA A 311 -2.24 18.80 7.37
C ALA A 311 -3.42 18.24 8.20
N VAL A 312 -3.43 16.94 8.50
CA VAL A 312 -4.49 16.30 9.28
C VAL A 312 -4.39 16.63 10.77
N GLY A 313 -5.54 16.78 11.43
CA GLY A 313 -5.61 17.08 12.87
C GLY A 313 -5.35 15.86 13.75
N GLU A 314 -5.73 14.67 13.30
CA GLU A 314 -5.59 13.42 14.06
C GLU A 314 -5.20 12.27 13.13
N VAL A 315 -4.26 11.43 13.57
CA VAL A 315 -3.90 10.17 12.89
C VAL A 315 -4.04 9.02 13.88
N THR A 316 -4.79 8.00 13.50
CA THR A 316 -4.94 6.77 14.28
C THR A 316 -4.62 5.56 13.43
N LEU A 317 -3.72 4.70 13.92
CA LEU A 317 -3.44 3.39 13.36
C LEU A 317 -4.37 2.34 13.97
N THR A 318 -4.98 1.49 13.14
CA THR A 318 -5.98 0.50 13.56
C THR A 318 -5.82 -0.85 12.84
N GLY A 319 -6.53 -1.85 13.35
CA GLY A 319 -6.58 -3.22 12.83
C GLY A 319 -6.81 -4.24 13.95
N SER A 320 -7.18 -5.47 13.57
CA SER A 320 -7.36 -6.59 14.50
C SER A 320 -6.05 -7.33 14.79
N GLY A 321 -5.09 -7.26 13.86
CA GLY A 321 -3.79 -7.95 13.92
C GLY A 321 -2.76 -7.34 14.88
N SER A 322 -1.50 -7.74 14.68
CA SER A 322 -0.37 -7.13 15.37
C SER A 322 -0.08 -5.75 14.79
N LEU A 323 -0.07 -4.73 15.64
CA LEU A 323 0.13 -3.33 15.23
C LEU A 323 1.53 -2.79 15.58
N SER A 324 2.37 -3.56 16.27
CA SER A 324 3.67 -3.07 16.76
C SER A 324 4.65 -2.72 15.63
N GLY A 325 4.77 -3.59 14.62
CA GLY A 325 5.61 -3.34 13.44
C GLY A 325 5.17 -2.11 12.66
N PRO A 326 3.90 -2.05 12.20
CA PRO A 326 3.36 -0.87 11.54
C PRO A 326 3.47 0.40 12.40
N ALA A 327 3.11 0.35 13.67
CA ALA A 327 3.23 1.50 14.57
C ALA A 327 4.68 2.01 14.69
N SER A 328 5.64 1.09 14.75
CA SER A 328 7.06 1.44 14.73
C SER A 328 7.48 2.09 13.41
N LEU A 329 7.07 1.54 12.25
CA LEU A 329 7.35 2.16 10.95
C LEU A 329 6.81 3.58 10.87
N PHE A 330 5.52 3.77 11.20
CA PHE A 330 4.87 5.08 11.17
C PHE A 330 5.51 6.06 12.15
N SER A 331 5.79 5.62 13.37
CA SER A 331 6.34 6.51 14.40
C SER A 331 7.78 6.91 14.10
N THR A 332 8.61 5.98 13.62
CA THR A 332 9.98 6.28 13.20
C THR A 332 10.00 7.23 12.02
N TRP A 333 9.12 7.03 11.04
CA TRP A 333 9.06 7.89 9.87
C TRP A 333 8.56 9.31 10.20
N LEU A 334 7.47 9.44 10.96
CA LEU A 334 6.89 10.73 11.32
C LEU A 334 7.67 11.48 12.41
N GLY A 335 8.57 10.79 13.11
CA GLY A 335 9.31 11.36 14.25
C GLY A 335 8.43 11.65 15.48
N ARG A 336 7.22 11.07 15.54
CA ARG A 336 6.27 11.21 16.66
C ARG A 336 5.48 9.92 16.84
N ALA A 337 5.02 9.66 18.05
CA ALA A 337 4.17 8.51 18.32
C ALA A 337 2.83 8.62 17.57
N VAL A 338 2.43 7.55 16.88
CA VAL A 338 1.10 7.45 16.26
C VAL A 338 0.16 6.67 17.19
N PRO A 339 -0.96 7.25 17.64
CA PRO A 339 -1.97 6.56 18.41
C PRO A 339 -2.41 5.25 17.75
N VAL A 340 -2.51 4.19 18.57
CA VAL A 340 -2.93 2.87 18.12
C VAL A 340 -4.27 2.55 18.75
N ARG A 341 -5.30 2.35 17.92
CA ARG A 341 -6.61 1.87 18.33
C ARG A 341 -6.77 0.42 17.89
N ARG A 342 -6.66 -0.51 18.82
CA ARG A 342 -6.85 -1.94 18.52
C ARG A 342 -8.33 -2.27 18.41
N ILE A 343 -8.72 -2.89 17.30
CA ILE A 343 -10.08 -3.42 17.16
C ILE A 343 -10.10 -4.82 17.76
N ARG A 344 -10.82 -4.97 18.87
CA ARG A 344 -11.02 -6.28 19.47
C ARG A 344 -12.16 -6.96 18.72
N PRO A 345 -11.98 -8.19 18.20
CA PRO A 345 -13.10 -8.95 17.67
C PRO A 345 -14.14 -9.13 18.79
N GLN A 346 -15.37 -8.70 18.54
CA GLN A 346 -16.49 -9.04 19.41
C GLN A 346 -16.79 -10.53 19.20
N LEU A 347 -16.29 -11.39 20.08
CA LEU A 347 -16.72 -12.79 20.17
C LEU A 347 -18.21 -12.78 20.47
N GLY A 348 -19.06 -13.10 19.48
CA GLY A 348 -20.51 -13.26 19.72
C GLY A 348 -21.46 -12.90 18.59
N LEU A 349 -21.01 -12.35 17.46
CA LEU A 349 -21.89 -12.09 16.30
C LEU A 349 -21.61 -13.11 15.20
N LEU A 350 -21.89 -14.39 15.47
CA LEU A 350 -22.28 -15.28 14.38
C LEU A 350 -23.61 -14.76 13.82
N PRO A 351 -23.78 -14.67 12.50
CA PRO A 351 -25.05 -14.24 11.92
C PRO A 351 -26.11 -15.25 12.34
N VAL A 352 -27.07 -14.81 13.16
CA VAL A 352 -28.35 -15.49 13.30
C VAL A 352 -29.03 -15.31 11.94
N THR A 353 -28.94 -16.33 11.10
CA THR A 353 -29.81 -16.46 9.94
C THR A 353 -31.25 -16.56 10.48
N THR A 354 -32.00 -15.46 10.42
CA THR A 354 -33.45 -15.50 10.57
C THR A 354 -34.01 -16.36 9.46
N GLY A 355 -34.33 -17.62 9.79
CA GLY A 355 -34.84 -18.55 8.81
C GLY A 355 -34.91 -20.02 9.22
N GLN A 356 -34.84 -20.38 10.51
CA GLN A 356 -35.35 -21.67 11.00
C GLN A 356 -35.92 -21.49 12.40
N VAL A 357 -37.25 -21.46 12.47
CA VAL A 357 -38.04 -21.81 13.66
C VAL A 357 -38.66 -23.19 13.35
N PRO A 358 -38.72 -24.12 14.31
CA PRO A 358 -39.12 -25.52 14.10
C PRO A 358 -40.48 -25.72 13.42
#